data_AF-A0A8S3AX97-F1
#
_entry.id   AF-A0A8S3AX97-F1
#
_cell.length_a   1.000
_cell.length_b   1.000
_cell.length_c   1.000
_cell.angle_alpha   90.00
_cell.angle_beta   90.00
_cell.angle_gamma   90.00
#
_symmetry.space_group_name_H-M   'P 1'
#
loop_
_entity.id
_entity.type
_entity.pdbx_description
1 polymer ?
#
loop_
_entity_poly.entity_id
_entity_poly.type
_entity_poly.pdbx_seq_one_letter_code
_entity_poly.pdbx_strand_id
1 'polypeptide(L)' 'MEMGLRPMVCVAQDYFQGKLIDDLRLRKTILELSDNKTEHLPGYLPLVPGIPVLLTENVATELGLSNGTRGIF' A
#
# COMPACT_ATOMS: atom_id res chain seq x y z
N MET A 1 28.09 11.19 -2.46
CA MET A 1 27.39 10.42 -3.50
C MET A 1 26.02 10.09 -2.96
N GLU A 2 24.99 10.84 -3.35
CA GLU A 2 23.61 10.50 -2.98
C GLU A 2 23.25 9.20 -3.71
N MET A 3 23.02 8.13 -2.96
CA MET A 3 22.35 6.94 -3.47
C MET A 3 21.00 7.41 -3.99
N GLY A 4 20.81 7.39 -5.31
CA GLY A 4 19.54 7.76 -5.93
C GLY A 4 18.43 6.93 -5.29
N LEU A 5 17.62 7.57 -4.45
CA LEU A 5 16.50 6.94 -3.76
C LEU A 5 15.58 6.39 -4.84
N ARG A 6 15.46 5.06 -4.90
CA ARG A 6 14.47 4.42 -5.77
C ARG A 6 13.13 4.51 -5.04
N PRO A 7 12.14 5.26 -5.56
CA PRO A 7 10.84 5.31 -4.93
C PRO A 7 10.24 3.90 -4.92
N MET A 8 9.93 3.39 -3.72
CA MET A 8 9.16 2.17 -3.57
C MET A 8 7.68 2.56 -3.53
N VAL A 9 6.88 1.90 -4.37
CA VAL A 9 5.45 2.20 -4.47
C VAL A 9 4.68 0.93 -4.17
N CYS A 10 3.80 0.97 -3.17
CA CYS A 10 2.89 -0.12 -2.88
C CYS A 10 1.63 0.03 -3.72
N VAL A 11 1.30 -0.98 -4.53
CA VAL A 11 0.00 -1.04 -5.21
C VAL A 11 -1.04 -1.49 -4.19
N ALA A 12 -2.12 -0.74 -4.04
CA ALA A 12 -3.23 -1.17 -3.20
C ALA A 12 -3.89 -2.45 -3.79
N GLN A 13 -4.24 -3.40 -2.92
CA GLN A 13 -4.88 -4.66 -3.30
C GLN A 13 -6.38 -4.56 -3.04
N ASP A 14 -7.06 -3.78 -3.87
CA ASP A 14 -8.41 -3.36 -3.53
C ASP A 14 -9.45 -4.43 -3.79
N TYR A 15 -10.45 -4.41 -2.92
CA TYR A 15 -11.60 -5.28 -2.97
C TYR A 15 -12.84 -4.44 -3.22
N PHE A 16 -13.64 -4.84 -4.20
CA PHE A 16 -14.99 -4.31 -4.40
C PHE A 16 -15.99 -5.41 -4.05
N GLN A 17 -16.89 -5.14 -3.10
CA GLN A 17 -17.87 -6.12 -2.60
C GLN A 17 -17.23 -7.46 -2.15
N GLY A 18 -16.07 -7.38 -1.49
CA GLY A 18 -15.36 -8.56 -0.98
C GLY A 18 -14.65 -9.40 -2.05
N LYS A 19 -14.61 -8.94 -3.31
CA LYS A 19 -13.86 -9.58 -4.39
C LYS A 19 -12.66 -8.74 -4.77
N LEU A 20 -11.51 -9.40 -4.93
CA LEU A 20 -10.30 -8.76 -5.43
C LEU A 20 -10.59 -8.17 -6.81
N ILE A 21 -10.17 -6.93 -7.04
CA ILE A 21 -10.21 -6.33 -8.37
C ILE A 21 -9.02 -6.91 -9.17
N ASP A 22 -9.31 -7.93 -9.98
CA ASP A 22 -8.35 -8.64 -10.84
C ASP A 22 -8.40 -8.21 -12.31
N ASP A 23 -9.49 -7.56 -12.73
CA ASP A 23 -9.62 -6.98 -14.07
C ASP A 23 -8.53 -5.90 -14.32
N LEU A 24 -7.66 -6.16 -15.30
CA LEU A 24 -6.53 -5.30 -15.65
C LEU A 24 -6.95 -3.91 -16.14
N ARG A 25 -8.09 -3.80 -16.82
CA ARG A 25 -8.60 -2.52 -17.33
C ARG A 25 -9.15 -1.70 -16.17
N LEU A 26 -9.91 -2.34 -15.28
CA LEU A 26 -10.45 -1.70 -14.08
C LEU A 26 -9.31 -1.25 -13.16
N ARG A 27 -8.30 -2.09 -12.91
CA ARG A 27 -7.07 -1.70 -12.21
C ARG A 27 -6.42 -0.48 -12.84
N LYS A 28 -6.25 -0.47 -14.16
CA LYS A 28 -5.63 0.67 -14.86
C LYS A 28 -6.43 1.96 -14.66
N THR A 29 -7.75 1.93 -14.87
CA THR A 29 -8.63 3.10 -14.72
C THR A 29 -8.59 3.66 -13.30
N ILE A 30 -8.60 2.76 -12.33
CA ILE A 30 -8.49 3.07 -10.92
C ILE A 30 -7.14 3.74 -10.59
N LEU A 31 -6.03 3.22 -11.13
CA LEU A 31 -4.70 3.79 -10.94
C LEU A 31 -4.52 5.16 -11.63
N GLU A 32 -5.36 5.47 -12.62
CA GLU A 32 -5.40 6.74 -13.34
C GLU A 32 -6.36 7.76 -12.70
N LEU A 33 -7.06 7.41 -11.62
CA LEU A 33 -7.92 8.34 -10.89
C LEU A 33 -7.10 9.47 -10.26
N SER A 34 -7.67 10.67 -10.26
CA SER A 34 -7.07 11.83 -9.62
C SER A 34 -6.98 11.65 -8.10
N ASP A 35 -5.85 12.08 -7.53
CA ASP A 35 -5.47 11.99 -6.11
C ASP A 35 -6.46 12.64 -5.14
N ASN A 36 -7.33 13.52 -5.62
CA ASN A 36 -8.36 14.21 -4.85
C ASN A 36 -9.62 13.36 -4.53
N LYS A 37 -9.67 12.08 -4.93
CA LYS A 37 -10.82 11.18 -4.76
C LYS A 37 -10.54 10.03 -3.77
N THR A 38 -9.88 10.31 -2.65
CA THR A 38 -9.32 9.32 -1.69
C THR A 38 -10.33 8.43 -0.95
N GLU A 39 -11.60 8.79 -0.96
CA GLU A 39 -12.68 8.06 -0.27
C GLU A 39 -12.87 6.62 -0.80
N HIS A 40 -12.49 6.37 -2.06
CA HIS A 40 -12.57 5.08 -2.73
C HIS A 40 -11.38 4.84 -3.67
N LEU A 41 -10.16 5.29 -3.32
CA LEU A 41 -8.97 5.12 -4.15
C LEU A 41 -8.19 3.83 -3.78
N PRO A 42 -8.36 2.74 -4.54
CA PRO A 42 -7.24 1.88 -4.88
C PRO A 42 -6.17 2.76 -5.50
N GLY A 43 -5.12 3.04 -4.74
CA GLY A 43 -4.14 4.03 -5.13
C GLY A 43 -2.82 3.66 -4.55
N TYR A 44 -1.80 3.76 -5.38
CA TYR A 44 -0.43 3.58 -4.97
C TYR A 44 -0.13 4.34 -3.68
N LEU A 45 0.36 3.64 -2.64
CA LEU A 45 0.93 4.28 -1.46
C LEU A 45 2.41 4.53 -1.74
N PRO A 46 2.85 5.77 -1.97
CA PRO A 46 4.26 6.08 -2.08
C PRO A 46 4.92 5.84 -0.71
N LEU A 47 5.84 4.88 -0.66
CA LEU A 47 6.63 4.63 0.54
C LEU A 47 7.88 5.49 0.47
N VAL A 48 7.93 6.52 1.31
CA VAL A 48 9.14 7.34 1.51
C VAL A 48 9.80 6.96 2.83
N PRO A 49 11.13 6.94 2.92
CA PRO A 49 11.81 6.62 4.17
C PRO A 49 11.33 7.53 5.31
N GLY A 50 11.04 6.93 6.46
CA GLY A 50 10.60 7.65 7.66
C GLY A 50 9.08 7.71 7.85
N ILE A 51 8.25 7.20 6.94
CA ILE A 51 6.80 7.21 7.16
C ILE A 51 6.36 6.17 8.19
N PRO A 52 5.35 6.48 9.02
CA PRO A 52 4.74 5.49 9.88
C PRO A 52 4.01 4.42 9.05
N VAL A 53 4.25 3.16 9.38
CA VAL A 53 3.59 2.00 8.76
C VAL A 53 2.98 1.09 9.81
N LEU A 54 2.08 0.22 9.36
CA LEU A 54 1.39 -0.78 10.18
C LEU A 54 1.52 -2.14 9.51
N LEU A 55 1.93 -3.17 10.25
CA LEU A 55 1.84 -4.55 9.76
C LEU A 55 0.37 -4.94 9.60
N THR A 56 0.03 -5.55 8.47
CA THR A 56 -1.33 -6.04 8.18
C THR A 56 -1.45 -7.55 8.34
N GLU A 57 -0.33 -8.25 8.56
CA GLU A 57 -0.25 -9.69 8.71
C GLU A 57 0.68 -10.10 9.86
N ASN A 58 0.53 -11.34 10.33
CA ASN A 58 1.40 -11.92 11.34
C ASN A 58 2.63 -12.52 10.68
N VAL A 59 3.81 -12.00 11.02
CA VAL A 59 5.08 -12.44 10.43
C VAL A 59 5.86 -13.30 11.41
N ALA A 60 6.02 -12.83 12.64
CA ALA A 60 6.71 -13.54 13.73
C ALA A 60 6.18 -13.03 15.07
N THR A 61 5.08 -13.62 15.51
CA THR A 61 4.34 -13.22 16.71
C THR A 61 5.19 -13.28 17.98
N GLU A 62 6.12 -14.23 18.04
CA GLU A 62 7.06 -14.46 19.15
C GLU A 62 8.07 -13.32 19.29
N LEU A 63 8.28 -12.56 18.21
CA LEU A 63 9.15 -11.38 18.16
C LEU A 63 8.35 -10.06 18.20
N GLY A 64 7.03 -10.12 18.40
CA GLY A 64 6.14 -8.95 18.38
C GLY A 64 5.83 -8.40 16.98
N LEU A 65 6.13 -9.16 15.93
CA LEU A 65 5.83 -8.81 14.53
C LEU A 65 4.47 -9.39 14.13
N SER A 66 3.41 -8.77 14.65
CA SER A 66 2.01 -9.17 14.44
C SER A 66 1.22 -8.09 13.69
N ASN A 67 0.06 -8.47 13.15
CA ASN A 67 -0.91 -7.53 12.59
C ASN A 67 -1.23 -6.43 13.62
N GLY A 68 -1.14 -5.16 13.19
CA GLY A 68 -1.32 -3.98 14.02
C GLY A 68 -0.05 -3.44 14.67
N THR A 69 1.11 -4.10 14.50
CA THR A 69 2.38 -3.56 14.98
C THR A 69 2.79 -2.33 14.15
N ARG A 70 3.14 -1.24 14.84
CA ARG A 70 3.60 0.01 14.23
C ARG A 70 5.10 -0.04 13.91
N GLY A 71 5.49 0.59 12.82
CA GLY A 71 6.89 0.70 12.40
C GLY A 71 7.16 1.95 11.58
N ILE A 72 8.39 2.03 11.06
CA ILE A 72 8.85 3.09 10.17
C ILE A 72 9.43 2.40 8.92
N PHE A 73 9.06 2.89 7.73
CA PHE A 73 9.61 2.41 6.45
C PHE A 73 10.99 2.98 6.14
#